data_AF-A0A517XWM5-F1
#
_entry.id   AF-A0A517XWM5-F1
#
_cell.length_a   1.000
_cell.length_b   1.000
_cell.length_c   1.000
_cell.angle_alpha   90.00
_cell.angle_beta   90.00
_cell.angle_gamma   90.00
#
_symmetry.space_group_name_H-M   'P 1'
#
loop_
_entity.id
_entity.type
_entity.pdbx_description
1 polymer ?
#
loop_
_entity_poly.entity_id
_entity_poly.type
_entity_poly.pdbx_seq_one_letter_code
_entity_poly.pdbx_strand_id
1 'polypeptide(L)'
;MGNSTRGVPALYPGKPGPAPNYARRDQVAARLTDLLGQDRTWTAAQLADALRPNGIRLRARQVRRYLARLRAGYRRTASTLEHKQNRPRVARAAAVLGGLQRKAREGRLVLDYLDQCGFAPSLPGGYSWCLPGQRKRVRYEYPQGRRVNVLATYEPLGPAPRLDAVPFERTLTSDDLVAYLRGRPAVGRPRVVVLDNAPIHTSKVVKAARPELAKSGVYLYYLPAYSPELNRIEAVFKQVKHHEIPTRSYATRSDLRAAVEQGFNSYAQKLRPEPGKQLRPAA
;
A
#
# COMPACT_ATOMS: atom_id res chain seq x y z
N MET A 1 61.17 -33.95 23.15
CA MET A 1 60.50 -32.91 23.96
C MET A 1 59.05 -32.83 23.51
N GLY A 2 58.15 -33.36 24.34
CA GLY A 2 56.83 -33.85 23.95
C GLY A 2 55.69 -32.84 24.07
N ASN A 3 54.68 -33.07 23.24
CA ASN A 3 53.40 -32.36 23.11
C ASN A 3 52.54 -32.42 24.41
N SER A 4 52.78 -31.56 25.40
CA SER A 4 51.91 -31.49 26.60
C SER A 4 51.22 -30.13 26.84
N THR A 5 51.17 -29.23 25.88
CA THR A 5 50.59 -27.87 26.08
C THR A 5 49.40 -27.50 25.19
N ARG A 6 48.71 -28.45 24.55
CA ARG A 6 47.48 -28.16 23.79
C ARG A 6 46.40 -29.18 24.15
N GLY A 7 45.46 -28.80 25.01
CA GLY A 7 44.33 -29.63 25.46
C GLY A 7 43.31 -29.94 24.34
N VAL A 8 42.02 -30.06 24.70
CA VAL A 8 40.88 -30.29 23.78
C VAL A 8 40.92 -29.47 22.45
N PRO A 9 41.41 -28.22 22.40
CA PRO A 9 41.60 -27.48 21.14
C PRO A 9 42.53 -28.14 20.10
N ALA A 10 43.41 -29.05 20.50
CA ALA A 10 44.27 -29.82 19.60
C ALA A 10 43.51 -30.94 18.85
N LEU A 11 42.34 -31.36 19.35
CA LEU A 11 41.51 -32.38 18.71
C LEU A 11 40.81 -31.87 17.44
N TYR A 12 40.66 -30.55 17.32
CA TYR A 12 40.09 -29.89 16.15
C TYR A 12 40.98 -28.71 15.73
N PRO A 13 42.13 -28.96 15.07
CA PRO A 13 42.98 -27.89 14.57
C PRO A 13 42.26 -27.18 13.42
N GLY A 14 41.40 -26.22 13.76
CA GLY A 14 40.78 -25.32 12.81
C GLY A 14 41.89 -24.46 12.22
N LYS A 15 42.43 -24.84 11.05
CA LYS A 15 43.33 -23.97 10.29
C LYS A 15 42.59 -22.64 10.09
N PRO A 16 43.05 -21.51 10.66
CA PRO A 16 42.41 -20.24 10.40
C PRO A 16 42.44 -20.03 8.89
N GLY A 17 41.27 -19.79 8.30
CA GLY A 17 41.18 -19.49 6.88
C GLY A 17 42.11 -18.32 6.54
N PRO A 18 42.56 -18.20 5.27
CA PRO A 18 43.43 -17.11 4.87
C PRO A 18 42.85 -15.76 5.29
N ALA A 19 43.72 -14.86 5.73
CA ALA A 19 43.33 -13.54 6.18
C ALA A 19 42.44 -12.87 5.12
N PRO A 20 41.30 -12.29 5.53
CA PRO A 20 40.39 -11.69 4.59
C PRO A 20 41.04 -10.53 3.84
N ASN A 21 41.04 -10.60 2.51
CA ASN A 21 41.49 -9.49 1.68
C ASN A 21 40.42 -8.37 1.69
N TYR A 22 40.60 -7.40 2.60
CA TYR A 22 39.67 -6.28 2.77
C TYR A 22 39.61 -5.37 1.54
N ALA A 23 40.76 -5.06 0.91
CA ALA A 23 40.81 -4.24 -0.30
C ALA A 23 39.96 -4.83 -1.45
N ARG A 24 40.07 -6.14 -1.69
CA ARG A 24 39.23 -6.84 -2.67
C ARG A 24 37.76 -6.81 -2.26
N ARG A 25 37.45 -6.91 -0.98
CA ARG A 25 36.06 -6.87 -0.49
C ARG A 25 35.44 -5.51 -0.75
N ASP A 26 36.16 -4.44 -0.44
CA ASP A 26 35.69 -3.07 -0.60
C ASP A 26 35.51 -2.74 -2.08
N GLN A 27 36.43 -3.19 -2.94
CA GLN A 27 36.29 -3.08 -4.38
C GLN A 27 35.03 -3.78 -4.91
N VAL A 28 34.76 -5.02 -4.47
CA VAL A 28 33.56 -5.76 -4.85
C VAL A 28 32.30 -5.10 -4.31
N ALA A 29 32.34 -4.61 -3.07
CA ALA A 29 31.24 -3.93 -2.41
C ALA A 29 30.85 -2.64 -3.14
N ALA A 30 31.83 -1.78 -3.45
CA ALA A 30 31.61 -0.55 -4.20
C ALA A 30 30.95 -0.81 -5.56
N ARG A 31 31.48 -1.77 -6.34
CA ARG A 31 30.90 -2.13 -7.64
C ARG A 31 29.50 -2.72 -7.54
N LEU A 32 29.24 -3.55 -6.52
CA LEU A 32 27.88 -4.04 -6.30
C LEU A 32 26.93 -2.90 -5.95
N THR A 33 27.34 -1.92 -5.14
CA THR A 33 26.54 -0.73 -4.84
C THR A 33 26.22 0.06 -6.10
N ASP A 34 27.22 0.32 -6.97
CA ASP A 34 27.02 1.01 -8.25
C ASP A 34 26.00 0.27 -9.13
N LEU A 35 26.12 -1.06 -9.25
CA LEU A 35 25.20 -1.88 -10.05
C LEU A 35 23.78 -1.86 -9.46
N LEU A 36 23.65 -1.97 -8.12
CA LEU A 36 22.36 -1.97 -7.44
C LEU A 36 21.64 -0.62 -7.50
N GLY A 37 22.35 0.48 -7.74
CA GLY A 37 21.78 1.82 -7.92
C GLY A 37 21.17 2.08 -9.30
N GLN A 38 21.29 1.15 -10.24
CA GLN A 38 20.75 1.32 -11.59
C GLN A 38 19.24 1.06 -11.65
N ASP A 39 18.54 1.73 -12.58
CA ASP A 39 17.10 1.57 -12.85
C ASP A 39 16.78 0.26 -13.61
N ARG A 40 17.19 -0.87 -13.04
CA ARG A 40 16.89 -2.22 -13.56
C ARG A 40 16.92 -3.26 -12.46
N THR A 41 16.42 -4.45 -12.77
CA THR A 41 16.53 -5.60 -11.88
C THR A 41 17.81 -6.39 -12.15
N TRP A 42 18.27 -7.05 -11.09
CA TRP A 42 19.48 -7.86 -11.08
C TRP A 42 19.24 -9.22 -10.43
N THR A 43 19.58 -10.28 -11.14
CA THR A 43 19.82 -11.59 -10.52
C THR A 43 21.27 -11.69 -10.04
N ALA A 44 21.53 -12.58 -9.07
CA ALA A 44 22.90 -12.81 -8.59
C ALA A 44 23.84 -13.33 -9.70
N ALA A 45 23.31 -13.99 -10.74
CA ALA A 45 24.08 -14.41 -11.91
C ALA A 45 24.43 -13.22 -12.81
N GLN A 46 23.45 -12.36 -13.10
CA GLN A 46 23.68 -11.14 -13.89
C GLN A 46 24.68 -10.20 -13.20
N LEU A 47 24.61 -10.05 -11.87
CA LEU A 47 25.62 -9.29 -11.10
C LEU A 47 27.01 -9.92 -11.22
N ALA A 48 27.11 -11.25 -11.16
CA ALA A 48 28.37 -11.95 -11.34
C ALA A 48 28.98 -11.67 -12.72
N ASP A 49 28.16 -11.66 -13.77
CA ASP A 49 28.62 -11.37 -15.13
C ASP A 49 28.98 -9.90 -15.33
N ALA A 50 28.21 -8.96 -14.76
CA ALA A 50 28.51 -7.52 -14.80
C ALA A 50 29.80 -7.14 -14.07
N LEU A 51 30.25 -7.96 -13.12
CA LEU A 51 31.52 -7.76 -12.41
C LEU A 51 32.74 -8.23 -13.23
N ARG A 52 32.56 -9.09 -14.24
CA ARG A 52 33.69 -9.69 -15.01
C ARG A 52 34.57 -8.68 -15.75
N PRO A 53 34.03 -7.64 -16.43
CA PRO A 53 34.87 -6.64 -17.10
C PRO A 53 35.81 -5.89 -16.15
N ASN A 54 35.46 -5.83 -14.86
CA ASN A 54 36.25 -5.20 -13.82
C ASN A 54 37.31 -6.15 -13.22
N GLY A 55 37.59 -7.30 -13.85
CA GLY A 55 38.49 -8.33 -13.34
C GLY A 55 37.93 -9.14 -12.16
N ILE A 56 36.69 -8.87 -11.75
CA ILE A 56 36.05 -9.54 -10.60
C ILE A 56 35.28 -10.77 -11.09
N ARG A 57 35.91 -11.93 -10.99
CA ARG A 57 35.28 -13.22 -11.30
C ARG A 57 34.68 -13.85 -10.04
N LEU A 58 33.36 -13.80 -9.91
CA LEU A 58 32.61 -14.41 -8.81
C LEU A 58 31.51 -15.31 -9.35
N ARG A 59 31.19 -16.39 -8.63
CA ARG A 59 29.97 -17.18 -8.87
C ARG A 59 28.76 -16.49 -8.22
N ALA A 60 27.55 -16.74 -8.70
CA ALA A 60 26.32 -16.19 -8.13
C ALA A 60 26.19 -16.42 -6.60
N ARG A 61 26.63 -17.58 -6.10
CA ARG A 61 26.67 -17.87 -4.65
C ARG A 61 27.60 -16.92 -3.89
N GLN A 62 28.74 -16.56 -4.46
CA GLN A 62 29.68 -15.61 -3.84
C GLN A 62 29.10 -14.19 -3.85
N VAL A 63 28.46 -13.78 -4.94
CA VAL A 63 27.74 -12.50 -5.01
C VAL A 63 26.69 -12.39 -3.90
N ARG A 64 25.88 -13.44 -3.66
CA ARG A 64 24.91 -13.46 -2.55
C ARG A 64 25.56 -13.24 -1.18
N ARG A 65 26.77 -13.77 -0.96
CA ARG A 65 27.52 -13.55 0.30
C ARG A 65 28.00 -12.11 0.44
N TYR A 66 28.32 -11.42 -0.66
CA TYR A 66 28.65 -9.99 -0.64
C TYR A 66 27.41 -9.13 -0.42
N LEU A 67 26.30 -9.44 -1.10
CA LEU A 67 25.00 -8.78 -0.89
C LEU A 67 24.54 -8.88 0.57
N ALA A 68 24.66 -10.06 1.19
CA ALA A 68 24.33 -10.24 2.61
C ALA A 68 25.19 -9.36 3.53
N ARG A 69 26.48 -9.18 3.23
CA ARG A 69 27.37 -8.28 3.99
C ARG A 69 27.03 -6.81 3.81
N LEU A 70 26.61 -6.43 2.60
CA LEU A 70 26.06 -5.10 2.31
C LEU A 70 24.69 -4.86 2.95
N ARG A 71 24.10 -5.87 3.62
CA ARG A 71 22.73 -5.86 4.13
C ARG A 71 21.70 -5.57 3.03
N ALA A 72 22.02 -5.88 1.78
CA ALA A 72 21.12 -5.74 0.66
C ALA A 72 19.97 -6.75 0.76
N GLY A 73 18.73 -6.26 0.68
CA GLY A 73 17.53 -7.09 0.77
C GLY A 73 16.99 -7.48 -0.60
N TYR A 74 16.67 -8.76 -0.81
CA TYR A 74 15.93 -9.19 -1.99
C TYR A 74 14.43 -8.92 -1.78
N ARG A 75 13.90 -7.91 -2.46
CA ARG A 75 12.51 -7.45 -2.34
C ARG A 75 11.86 -7.38 -3.72
N ARG A 76 10.53 -7.50 -3.76
CA ARG A 76 9.77 -7.30 -5.00
C ARG A 76 9.87 -5.83 -5.40
N THR A 77 10.09 -5.55 -6.69
CA THR A 77 10.04 -4.19 -7.24
C THR A 77 8.63 -3.61 -7.10
N ALA A 78 8.55 -2.31 -6.86
CA ALA A 78 7.30 -1.56 -6.83
C ALA A 78 7.28 -0.55 -7.99
N SER A 79 6.15 -0.45 -8.68
CA SER A 79 5.94 0.62 -9.65
C SER A 79 5.62 1.92 -8.89
N THR A 80 6.28 3.03 -9.25
CA THR A 80 6.05 4.35 -8.66
C THR A 80 5.86 5.42 -9.74
N LEU A 81 5.02 6.41 -9.45
CA LEU A 81 4.81 7.60 -10.27
C LEU A 81 5.37 8.87 -9.61
N GLU A 82 6.20 8.72 -8.57
CA GLU A 82 6.82 9.84 -7.85
C GLU A 82 7.60 10.80 -8.76
N HIS A 83 8.26 10.29 -9.80
CA HIS A 83 8.97 11.12 -10.79
C HIS A 83 8.04 12.08 -11.55
N LYS A 84 6.73 11.82 -11.59
CA LYS A 84 5.72 12.72 -12.19
C LYS A 84 5.11 13.69 -11.17
N GLN A 85 5.39 13.54 -9.89
CA GLN A 85 4.86 14.43 -8.86
C GLN A 85 5.53 15.80 -8.91
N ASN A 86 4.73 16.85 -8.76
CA ASN A 86 5.24 18.18 -8.48
C ASN A 86 5.42 18.35 -6.96
N ARG A 87 6.62 18.08 -6.46
CA ARG A 87 6.93 18.08 -5.01
C ARG A 87 6.48 19.37 -4.27
N PRO A 88 6.71 20.59 -4.79
CA PRO A 88 6.17 21.81 -4.16
C PRO A 88 4.65 21.81 -4.01
N ARG A 89 3.90 21.35 -5.03
CA ARG A 89 2.44 21.25 -4.96
C ARG A 89 1.99 20.20 -3.94
N VAL A 90 2.67 19.06 -3.87
CA VAL A 90 2.40 18.01 -2.87
C VAL A 90 2.61 18.56 -1.45
N ALA A 91 3.73 19.22 -1.19
CA ALA A 91 4.04 19.82 0.12
C ALA A 91 2.99 20.87 0.53
N ARG A 92 2.59 21.76 -0.40
CA ARG A 92 1.54 22.75 -0.15
C ARG A 92 0.20 22.08 0.16
N ALA A 93 -0.18 21.06 -0.61
CA ALA A 93 -1.43 20.33 -0.38
C ALA A 93 -1.43 19.61 0.97
N ALA A 94 -0.30 19.02 1.36
CA ALA A 94 -0.12 18.40 2.68
C ALA A 94 -0.30 19.42 3.82
N ALA A 95 0.25 20.64 3.68
CA ALA A 95 0.07 21.71 4.65
C ALA A 95 -1.41 22.15 4.79
N VAL A 96 -2.10 22.32 3.65
CA VAL A 96 -3.54 22.66 3.63
C VAL A 96 -4.38 21.54 4.27
N LEU A 97 -4.11 20.28 3.91
CA LEU A 97 -4.76 19.12 4.53
C LEU A 97 -4.50 19.08 6.03
N GLY A 98 -3.28 19.38 6.48
CA GLY A 98 -2.97 19.48 7.91
C GLY A 98 -3.87 20.49 8.63
N GLY A 99 -4.13 21.64 8.00
CA GLY A 99 -5.09 22.63 8.49
C GLY A 99 -6.54 22.13 8.53
N LEU A 100 -6.99 21.47 7.48
CA LEU A 100 -8.33 20.86 7.42
C LEU A 100 -8.49 19.76 8.48
N GLN A 101 -7.47 18.92 8.67
CA GLN A 101 -7.46 17.88 9.69
C GLN A 101 -7.51 18.46 11.10
N ARG A 102 -6.84 19.58 11.39
CA ARG A 102 -6.98 20.27 12.69
C ARG A 102 -8.42 20.74 12.91
N LYS A 103 -9.00 21.45 11.94
CA LYS A 103 -10.41 21.90 12.00
C LYS A 103 -11.39 20.73 12.17
N ALA A 104 -11.11 19.58 11.53
CA ALA A 104 -11.93 18.37 11.68
C ALA A 104 -11.87 17.82 13.11
N ARG A 105 -10.68 17.73 13.70
CA ARG A 105 -10.50 17.30 15.10
C ARG A 105 -11.15 18.24 16.11
N GLU A 106 -11.12 19.55 15.83
CA GLU A 106 -11.83 20.58 16.60
C GLU A 106 -13.36 20.55 16.39
N GLY A 107 -13.87 19.65 15.54
CA GLY A 107 -15.29 19.55 15.25
C GLY A 107 -15.88 20.70 14.42
N ARG A 108 -15.04 21.53 13.79
CA ARG A 108 -15.46 22.69 13.00
C ARG A 108 -15.89 22.33 11.57
N LEU A 109 -15.47 21.17 11.09
CA LEU A 109 -15.86 20.61 9.79
C LEU A 109 -15.85 19.09 9.84
N VAL A 110 -16.48 18.45 8.86
CA VAL A 110 -16.27 17.04 8.54
C VAL A 110 -15.26 16.93 7.39
N LEU A 111 -14.29 16.03 7.52
CA LEU A 111 -13.29 15.78 6.48
C LEU A 111 -13.40 14.33 6.00
N ASP A 112 -13.99 14.17 4.81
CA ASP A 112 -14.12 12.88 4.15
C ASP A 112 -13.01 12.70 3.11
N TYR A 113 -12.44 11.51 3.04
CA TYR A 113 -11.58 11.07 1.96
C TYR A 113 -12.40 10.20 1.02
N LEU A 114 -12.57 10.63 -0.22
CA LEU A 114 -13.37 9.96 -1.24
C LEU A 114 -12.45 9.35 -2.30
N ASP A 115 -12.78 8.13 -2.70
CA ASP A 115 -12.19 7.50 -3.87
C ASP A 115 -13.05 6.31 -4.31
N GLN A 116 -12.71 5.75 -5.46
CA GLN A 116 -13.30 4.56 -6.04
C GLN A 116 -12.29 3.43 -6.11
N CYS A 117 -12.76 2.20 -5.91
CA CYS A 117 -11.93 1.04 -6.17
C CYS A 117 -12.69 -0.10 -6.85
N GLY A 118 -11.99 -0.80 -7.74
CA GLY A 118 -12.52 -1.97 -8.42
C GLY A 118 -12.08 -3.28 -7.75
N PHE A 119 -12.97 -4.25 -7.78
CA PHE A 119 -12.79 -5.64 -7.34
C PHE A 119 -12.99 -6.56 -8.54
N ALA A 120 -12.04 -7.46 -8.75
CA ALA A 120 -12.15 -8.52 -9.74
C ALA A 120 -12.65 -9.81 -9.07
N PRO A 121 -13.30 -10.72 -9.82
CA PRO A 121 -13.70 -12.04 -9.34
C PRO A 121 -12.55 -12.85 -8.73
N SER A 122 -11.34 -12.70 -9.28
CA SER A 122 -10.10 -13.16 -8.65
C SER A 122 -9.41 -12.01 -7.94
N LEU A 123 -9.37 -12.08 -6.61
CA LEU A 123 -8.61 -11.13 -5.80
C LEU A 123 -7.11 -11.47 -5.87
N PRO A 124 -6.23 -10.49 -5.62
CA PRO A 124 -4.79 -10.75 -5.55
C PRO A 124 -4.49 -11.89 -4.57
N GLY A 125 -3.62 -12.81 -4.99
CA GLY A 125 -3.18 -13.90 -4.13
C GLY A 125 -2.49 -13.37 -2.86
N GLY A 126 -2.78 -14.00 -1.73
CA GLY A 126 -2.14 -13.71 -0.44
C GLY A 126 -1.41 -14.94 0.11
N TYR A 127 -0.83 -14.79 1.28
CA TYR A 127 -0.24 -15.90 2.03
C TYR A 127 -1.34 -16.65 2.80
N SER A 128 -1.22 -17.97 2.90
CA SER A 128 -2.13 -18.82 3.68
C SER A 128 -1.36 -19.99 4.27
N TRP A 129 -1.75 -20.43 5.46
CA TRP A 129 -1.19 -21.61 6.10
C TRP A 129 -1.51 -22.87 5.28
N CYS A 130 -0.51 -23.73 5.10
CA CYS A 130 -0.60 -25.02 4.42
C CYS A 130 0.15 -26.07 5.25
N LEU A 131 -0.31 -27.32 5.22
CA LEU A 131 0.46 -28.43 5.82
C LEU A 131 1.78 -28.65 5.08
N PRO A 132 2.79 -29.27 5.71
CA PRO A 132 4.06 -29.58 5.07
C PRO A 132 3.87 -30.32 3.73
N GLY A 133 4.60 -29.90 2.69
CA GLY A 133 4.51 -30.47 1.34
C GLY A 133 3.27 -30.05 0.53
N GLN A 134 2.34 -29.30 1.10
CA GLN A 134 1.12 -28.87 0.42
C GLN A 134 1.19 -27.40 -0.04
N ARG A 135 0.40 -27.08 -1.07
CA ARG A 135 0.19 -25.70 -1.54
C ARG A 135 -1.29 -25.45 -1.79
N LYS A 136 -1.83 -24.43 -1.12
CA LYS A 136 -3.21 -23.98 -1.37
C LYS A 136 -3.33 -23.40 -2.78
N ARG A 137 -4.30 -23.90 -3.54
CA ARG A 137 -4.62 -23.42 -4.90
C ARG A 137 -5.98 -22.75 -4.85
N VAL A 138 -6.06 -21.55 -5.37
CA VAL A 138 -7.31 -20.79 -5.53
C VAL A 138 -7.62 -20.77 -7.02
N ARG A 139 -8.88 -21.02 -7.38
CA ARG A 139 -9.35 -20.94 -8.77
C ARG A 139 -9.16 -19.52 -9.32
N TYR A 140 -8.84 -19.43 -10.60
CA TYR A 140 -8.81 -18.17 -11.32
C TYR A 140 -10.12 -17.96 -12.10
N GLU A 141 -10.60 -16.73 -12.08
CA GLU A 141 -11.86 -16.28 -12.65
C GLU A 141 -11.59 -15.01 -13.48
N TYR A 142 -11.87 -15.08 -14.78
CA TYR A 142 -11.65 -13.97 -15.70
C TYR A 142 -12.46 -12.71 -15.32
N PRO A 143 -11.84 -11.52 -15.28
CA PRO A 143 -12.51 -10.33 -14.75
C PRO A 143 -13.50 -9.66 -15.71
N GLN A 144 -13.46 -9.96 -17.00
CA GLN A 144 -14.24 -9.26 -18.02
C GLN A 144 -15.75 -9.33 -17.73
N GLY A 145 -16.42 -8.19 -17.70
CA GLY A 145 -17.87 -8.06 -17.43
C GLY A 145 -18.32 -8.37 -15.98
N ARG A 146 -17.39 -8.78 -15.10
CA ARG A 146 -17.72 -9.31 -13.76
C ARG A 146 -17.10 -8.51 -12.61
N ARG A 147 -16.57 -7.32 -12.87
CA ARG A 147 -16.02 -6.46 -11.82
C ARG A 147 -17.13 -5.79 -11.01
N VAL A 148 -16.86 -5.59 -9.73
CA VAL A 148 -17.64 -4.73 -8.85
C VAL A 148 -16.79 -3.50 -8.55
N ASN A 149 -17.34 -2.32 -8.79
CA ASN A 149 -16.70 -1.06 -8.41
C ASN A 149 -17.36 -0.56 -7.14
N VAL A 150 -16.60 0.15 -6.31
CA VAL A 150 -17.11 0.74 -5.07
C VAL A 150 -16.76 2.21 -5.08
N LEU A 151 -17.74 3.05 -4.78
CA LEU A 151 -17.53 4.45 -4.40
C LEU A 151 -17.64 4.55 -2.88
N ALA A 152 -16.64 5.14 -2.23
CA ALA A 152 -16.62 5.19 -0.78
C ALA A 152 -16.08 6.50 -0.23
N THR A 153 -16.48 6.82 1.00
CA THR A 153 -15.92 7.90 1.81
C THR A 153 -15.45 7.37 3.14
N TYR A 154 -14.29 7.87 3.58
CA TYR A 154 -13.70 7.57 4.87
C TYR A 154 -13.52 8.86 5.68
N GLU A 155 -14.14 8.91 6.84
CA GLU A 155 -14.07 10.02 7.80
C GLU A 155 -13.26 9.58 9.03
N PRO A 156 -11.93 9.80 9.07
CA PRO A 156 -11.09 9.31 10.16
C PRO A 156 -11.12 10.15 11.46
N LEU A 157 -11.58 11.40 11.39
CA LEU A 157 -11.33 12.41 12.44
C LEU A 157 -12.58 12.85 13.20
N GLY A 158 -13.71 12.20 12.99
CA GLY A 158 -14.93 12.40 13.79
C GLY A 158 -14.83 11.75 15.18
N PRO A 159 -15.89 11.84 16.01
CA PRO A 159 -15.97 11.18 17.31
C PRO A 159 -15.71 9.66 17.24
N ALA A 160 -16.12 9.05 16.14
CA ALA A 160 -15.72 7.71 15.74
C ALA A 160 -15.39 7.74 14.24
N PRO A 161 -14.37 6.97 13.78
CA PRO A 161 -14.11 6.84 12.37
C PRO A 161 -15.32 6.24 11.65
N ARG A 162 -15.70 6.80 10.51
CA ARG A 162 -16.80 6.30 9.67
C ARG A 162 -16.31 5.90 8.29
N LEU A 163 -16.90 4.85 7.75
CA LEU A 163 -16.65 4.36 6.41
C LEU A 163 -18.00 4.05 5.76
N ASP A 164 -18.30 4.77 4.69
CA ASP A 164 -19.51 4.55 3.89
C ASP A 164 -19.07 4.09 2.49
N ALA A 165 -19.64 3.00 2.00
CA ALA A 165 -19.29 2.41 0.72
C ALA A 165 -20.53 1.94 -0.02
N VAL A 166 -20.60 2.22 -1.33
CA VAL A 166 -21.69 1.79 -2.20
C VAL A 166 -21.10 1.01 -3.37
N PRO A 167 -21.47 -0.28 -3.56
CA PRO A 167 -21.00 -1.09 -4.67
C PRO A 167 -21.86 -0.89 -5.92
N PHE A 168 -21.23 -1.02 -7.07
CA PHE A 168 -21.79 -0.91 -8.40
C PHE A 168 -21.30 -2.07 -9.25
N GLU A 169 -22.23 -2.74 -9.93
CA GLU A 169 -21.93 -3.83 -10.87
C GLU A 169 -21.63 -3.35 -12.30
N ARG A 170 -21.34 -2.05 -12.43
CA ARG A 170 -21.07 -1.36 -13.69
C ARG A 170 -19.95 -0.35 -13.49
N THR A 171 -19.49 0.25 -14.58
CA THR A 171 -18.57 1.39 -14.53
C THR A 171 -19.25 2.57 -13.83
N LEU A 172 -18.52 3.20 -12.92
CA LEU A 172 -18.93 4.42 -12.24
C LEU A 172 -18.88 5.61 -13.19
N THR A 173 -19.89 6.46 -13.11
CA THR A 173 -20.00 7.72 -13.86
C THR A 173 -19.83 8.93 -12.94
N SER A 174 -19.70 10.11 -13.53
CA SER A 174 -19.73 11.35 -12.76
C SER A 174 -21.10 11.62 -12.13
N ASP A 175 -22.19 11.16 -12.74
CA ASP A 175 -23.54 11.29 -12.19
C ASP A 175 -23.70 10.45 -10.92
N ASP A 176 -23.13 9.24 -10.89
CA ASP A 176 -23.11 8.40 -9.68
C ASP A 176 -22.40 9.11 -8.52
N LEU A 177 -21.26 9.74 -8.82
CA LEU A 177 -20.51 10.51 -7.84
C LEU A 177 -21.32 11.69 -7.31
N VAL A 178 -21.95 12.45 -8.20
CA VAL A 178 -22.76 13.61 -7.78
C VAL A 178 -23.97 13.14 -6.96
N ALA A 179 -24.65 12.07 -7.36
CA ALA A 179 -25.75 11.49 -6.59
C ALA A 179 -25.29 11.02 -5.20
N TYR A 180 -24.13 10.35 -5.13
CA TYR A 180 -23.53 9.94 -3.86
C TYR A 180 -23.18 11.13 -2.95
N LEU A 181 -22.62 12.21 -3.51
CA LEU A 181 -22.31 13.44 -2.78
C LEU A 181 -23.56 14.18 -2.29
N ARG A 182 -24.62 14.23 -3.10
CA ARG A 182 -25.92 14.80 -2.72
C ARG A 182 -26.60 14.01 -1.61
N GLY A 183 -26.44 12.69 -1.61
CA GLY A 183 -26.98 11.81 -0.57
C GLY A 183 -26.25 11.86 0.77
N ARG A 184 -25.18 12.66 0.91
CA ARG A 184 -24.47 12.79 2.19
C ARG A 184 -25.36 13.49 3.22
N PRO A 185 -25.46 12.98 4.46
CA PRO A 185 -26.29 13.60 5.47
C PRO A 185 -25.74 14.98 5.84
N ALA A 186 -26.66 15.93 6.04
CA ALA A 186 -26.36 17.23 6.60
C ALA A 186 -25.90 17.07 8.06
N VAL A 187 -24.82 17.76 8.43
CA VAL A 187 -24.14 17.59 9.73
C VAL A 187 -23.98 18.91 10.49
N GLY A 188 -24.74 19.95 10.13
CA GLY A 188 -24.73 21.27 10.78
C GLY A 188 -23.41 22.05 10.66
N ARG A 189 -22.43 21.52 9.95
CA ARG A 189 -21.11 22.10 9.71
C ARG A 189 -20.62 21.75 8.31
N PRO A 190 -19.67 22.51 7.73
CA PRO A 190 -19.12 22.20 6.41
C PRO A 190 -18.56 20.78 6.33
N ARG A 191 -18.85 20.08 5.25
CA ARG A 191 -18.21 18.81 4.87
C ARG A 191 -17.23 19.07 3.74
N VAL A 192 -15.94 18.90 4.00
CA VAL A 192 -14.91 18.94 2.97
C VAL A 192 -14.62 17.52 2.53
N VAL A 193 -14.81 17.25 1.24
CA VAL A 193 -14.50 15.97 0.61
C VAL A 193 -13.18 16.11 -0.14
N VAL A 194 -12.21 15.28 0.21
CA VAL A 194 -10.89 15.18 -0.41
C VAL A 194 -10.95 14.12 -1.50
N LEU A 195 -10.51 14.48 -2.70
CA LEU A 195 -10.54 13.59 -3.87
C LEU A 195 -9.32 13.83 -4.76
N ASP A 196 -8.95 12.82 -5.53
CA ASP A 196 -7.94 12.94 -6.57
C ASP A 196 -8.49 13.61 -7.84
N ASN A 197 -7.66 13.69 -8.89
CA ASN A 197 -8.05 14.25 -10.19
C ASN A 197 -8.53 13.19 -11.19
N ALA A 198 -9.14 12.10 -10.74
CA ALA A 198 -9.72 11.12 -11.64
C ALA A 198 -10.73 11.79 -12.62
N PRO A 199 -10.85 11.33 -13.87
CA PRO A 199 -11.74 11.95 -14.85
C PRO A 199 -13.19 12.10 -14.37
N ILE A 200 -13.70 11.12 -13.60
CA ILE A 200 -15.05 11.17 -13.04
C ILE A 200 -15.23 12.27 -11.99
N HIS A 201 -14.16 12.72 -11.33
CA HIS A 201 -14.14 13.77 -10.31
C HIS A 201 -14.03 15.18 -10.91
N THR A 202 -13.40 15.31 -12.08
CA THR A 202 -13.09 16.60 -12.71
C THR A 202 -13.97 16.91 -13.92
N SER A 203 -15.00 16.09 -14.16
CA SER A 203 -15.88 16.21 -15.32
C SER A 203 -16.72 17.50 -15.30
N LYS A 204 -17.32 17.83 -16.46
CA LYS A 204 -18.25 18.96 -16.58
C LYS A 204 -19.46 18.80 -15.64
N VAL A 205 -19.97 17.58 -15.48
CA VAL A 205 -21.07 17.24 -14.58
C VAL A 205 -20.73 17.61 -13.14
N VAL A 206 -19.57 17.19 -12.64
CA VAL A 206 -19.14 17.53 -11.27
C VAL A 206 -18.94 19.03 -11.11
N LYS A 207 -18.30 19.68 -12.09
CA LYS A 207 -18.09 21.14 -12.06
C LYS A 207 -19.42 21.90 -11.99
N ALA A 208 -20.42 21.49 -12.76
CA ALA A 208 -21.76 22.08 -12.76
C ALA A 208 -22.50 21.86 -11.43
N ALA A 209 -22.28 20.72 -10.76
CA ALA A 209 -22.90 20.43 -9.46
C ALA A 209 -22.26 21.16 -8.27
N ARG A 210 -21.04 21.72 -8.41
CA ARG A 210 -20.31 22.35 -7.29
C ARG A 210 -21.09 23.45 -6.56
N PRO A 211 -21.77 24.39 -7.23
CA PRO A 211 -22.52 25.45 -6.52
C PRO A 211 -23.67 24.87 -5.68
N GLU A 212 -24.36 23.86 -6.19
CA GLU A 212 -25.44 23.17 -5.47
C GLU A 212 -24.89 22.39 -4.26
N LEU A 213 -23.80 21.64 -4.44
CA LEU A 213 -23.12 20.94 -3.34
C LEU A 213 -22.63 21.93 -2.27
N ALA A 214 -22.08 23.07 -2.66
CA ALA A 214 -21.64 24.09 -1.71
C ALA A 214 -22.82 24.67 -0.91
N LYS A 215 -23.99 24.85 -1.53
CA LYS A 215 -25.22 25.28 -0.83
C LYS A 215 -25.70 24.23 0.17
N SER A 216 -25.51 22.93 -0.10
CA SER A 216 -25.79 21.86 0.86
C SER A 216 -24.66 21.64 1.89
N GLY A 217 -23.62 22.49 1.89
CA GLY A 217 -22.51 22.44 2.83
C GLY A 217 -21.40 21.44 2.45
N VAL A 218 -21.42 20.90 1.23
CA VAL A 218 -20.41 19.97 0.71
C VAL A 218 -19.41 20.72 -0.19
N TYR A 219 -18.14 20.70 0.20
CA TYR A 219 -17.04 21.37 -0.49
C TYR A 219 -16.02 20.35 -0.99
N LEU A 220 -15.57 20.50 -2.24
CA LEU A 220 -14.62 19.59 -2.86
C LEU A 220 -13.20 20.15 -2.80
N TYR A 221 -12.27 19.35 -2.28
CA TYR A 221 -10.85 19.64 -2.24
C TYR A 221 -10.06 18.62 -3.08
N TYR A 222 -9.41 19.10 -4.13
CA TYR A 222 -8.67 18.26 -5.08
C TYR A 222 -7.21 18.14 -4.70
N LEU A 223 -6.73 16.90 -4.59
CA LEU A 223 -5.32 16.60 -4.37
C LEU A 223 -4.48 16.91 -5.61
N PRO A 224 -3.16 17.17 -5.45
CA PRO A 224 -2.25 17.22 -6.58
C PRO A 224 -2.21 15.87 -7.32
N ALA A 225 -1.88 15.92 -8.61
CA ALA A 225 -1.76 14.72 -9.42
C ALA A 225 -0.71 13.75 -8.84
N TYR A 226 -0.97 12.45 -8.99
CA TYR A 226 -0.08 11.38 -8.54
C TYR A 226 0.27 11.41 -7.04
N SER A 227 -0.63 11.89 -6.16
CA SER A 227 -0.37 12.01 -4.71
C SER A 227 -1.24 11.06 -3.85
N PRO A 228 -1.18 9.74 -4.10
CA PRO A 228 -2.00 8.74 -3.40
C PRO A 228 -1.79 8.74 -1.88
N GLU A 229 -0.58 9.07 -1.42
CA GLU A 229 -0.20 9.12 -0.01
C GLU A 229 -0.99 10.15 0.80
N LEU A 230 -1.56 11.17 0.14
CA LEU A 230 -2.41 12.18 0.77
C LEU A 230 -3.86 11.70 0.92
N ASN A 231 -4.28 10.66 0.20
CA ASN A 231 -5.63 10.13 0.22
C ASN A 231 -5.75 8.95 1.21
N ARG A 232 -6.30 9.22 2.40
CA ARG A 232 -6.33 8.23 3.50
C ARG A 232 -7.19 7.00 3.21
N ILE A 233 -8.17 7.10 2.30
CA ILE A 233 -9.04 5.96 1.96
C ILE A 233 -8.29 4.85 1.21
N GLU A 234 -7.15 5.13 0.57
CA GLU A 234 -6.39 4.09 -0.13
C GLU A 234 -5.91 2.98 0.80
N ALA A 235 -5.49 3.33 2.01
CA ALA A 235 -5.09 2.36 3.04
C ALA A 235 -6.29 1.50 3.46
N VAL A 236 -7.49 2.09 3.53
CA VAL A 236 -8.74 1.38 3.82
C VAL A 236 -9.04 0.35 2.73
N PHE A 237 -8.93 0.71 1.46
CA PHE A 237 -9.15 -0.23 0.37
C PHE A 237 -8.15 -1.39 0.37
N LYS A 238 -6.88 -1.11 0.70
CA LYS A 238 -5.88 -2.17 0.88
C LYS A 238 -6.29 -3.10 2.02
N GLN A 239 -6.71 -2.56 3.16
CA GLN A 239 -7.14 -3.35 4.31
C GLN A 239 -8.34 -4.24 3.98
N VAL A 240 -9.39 -3.67 3.39
CA VAL A 240 -10.60 -4.42 2.98
C VAL A 240 -10.24 -5.55 2.01
N LYS A 241 -9.49 -5.23 0.95
CA LYS A 241 -9.08 -6.22 -0.05
C LYS A 241 -8.25 -7.36 0.54
N HIS A 242 -7.36 -7.08 1.50
CA HIS A 242 -6.43 -8.09 1.99
C HIS A 242 -6.95 -8.86 3.21
N HIS A 243 -7.75 -8.26 4.07
CA HIS A 243 -8.09 -8.84 5.37
C HIS A 243 -9.58 -9.12 5.56
N GLU A 244 -10.45 -8.36 4.87
CA GLU A 244 -11.89 -8.42 5.12
C GLU A 244 -12.62 -9.27 4.07
N ILE A 245 -11.94 -9.62 2.97
CA ILE A 245 -12.45 -10.50 1.92
C ILE A 245 -11.55 -11.75 1.82
N PRO A 246 -11.75 -12.78 2.68
CA PRO A 246 -10.86 -13.92 2.79
C PRO A 246 -10.99 -14.90 1.61
N THR A 247 -12.19 -15.05 1.05
CA THR A 247 -12.42 -15.81 -0.19
C THR A 247 -11.82 -15.04 -1.36
N ARG A 248 -11.02 -15.72 -2.18
CA ARG A 248 -10.19 -15.08 -3.22
C ARG A 248 -10.70 -15.29 -4.65
N SER A 249 -11.75 -16.08 -4.82
CA SER A 249 -12.33 -16.41 -6.12
C SER A 249 -13.85 -16.47 -6.01
N TYR A 250 -14.54 -15.78 -6.91
CA TYR A 250 -15.99 -15.71 -6.98
C TYR A 250 -16.47 -16.08 -8.37
N ALA A 251 -17.36 -17.07 -8.46
CA ALA A 251 -17.87 -17.55 -9.75
C ALA A 251 -18.85 -16.54 -10.37
N THR A 252 -19.73 -15.95 -9.55
CA THR A 252 -20.73 -14.99 -10.01
C THR A 252 -20.39 -13.56 -9.55
N ARG A 253 -20.92 -12.58 -10.28
CA ARG A 253 -20.78 -11.16 -9.93
C ARG A 253 -21.54 -10.81 -8.64
N SER A 254 -22.69 -11.46 -8.42
CA SER A 254 -23.49 -11.31 -7.21
C SER A 254 -22.72 -11.75 -5.96
N ASP A 255 -22.04 -12.91 -6.01
CA ASP A 255 -21.23 -13.37 -4.87
C ASP A 255 -20.09 -12.40 -4.57
N LEU A 256 -19.45 -11.87 -5.62
CA LEU A 256 -18.42 -10.86 -5.47
C LEU A 256 -18.99 -9.58 -4.84
N ARG A 257 -20.16 -9.12 -5.28
CA ARG A 257 -20.83 -7.93 -4.73
C ARG A 257 -21.14 -8.12 -3.25
N ALA A 258 -21.74 -9.25 -2.88
CA ALA A 258 -22.06 -9.57 -1.49
C ALA A 258 -20.81 -9.62 -0.60
N ALA A 259 -19.72 -10.23 -1.08
CA ALA A 259 -18.47 -10.28 -0.34
C ALA A 259 -17.80 -8.91 -0.20
N VAL A 260 -17.91 -8.05 -1.22
CA VAL A 260 -17.42 -6.66 -1.15
C VAL A 260 -18.21 -5.87 -0.12
N GLU A 261 -19.55 -5.93 -0.15
CA GLU A 261 -20.41 -5.29 0.85
C GLU A 261 -20.07 -5.75 2.27
N GLN A 262 -19.97 -7.07 2.46
CA GLN A 262 -19.60 -7.66 3.74
C GLN A 262 -18.22 -7.17 4.20
N GLY A 263 -17.22 -7.16 3.31
CA GLY A 263 -15.87 -6.72 3.65
C GLY A 263 -15.80 -5.26 4.10
N PHE A 264 -16.52 -4.36 3.43
CA PHE A 264 -16.63 -2.96 3.86
C PHE A 264 -17.39 -2.82 5.18
N ASN A 265 -18.50 -3.53 5.36
CA ASN A 265 -19.30 -3.51 6.58
C ASN A 265 -18.51 -4.03 7.80
N SER A 266 -17.80 -5.15 7.65
CA SER A 266 -16.95 -5.71 8.70
C SER A 266 -15.83 -4.75 9.08
N TYR A 267 -15.21 -4.08 8.11
CA TYR A 267 -14.18 -3.08 8.41
C TYR A 267 -14.76 -1.83 9.10
N ALA A 268 -15.91 -1.35 8.64
CA ALA A 268 -16.60 -0.23 9.24
C ALA A 268 -16.98 -0.51 10.71
N GLN A 269 -17.35 -1.75 11.04
CA GLN A 269 -17.58 -2.18 12.42
C GLN A 269 -16.30 -2.16 13.26
N LYS A 270 -15.19 -2.70 12.73
CA LYS A 270 -13.86 -2.68 13.41
C LYS A 270 -13.31 -1.28 13.67
N LEU A 271 -13.72 -0.30 12.86
CA LEU A 271 -13.35 1.10 13.04
C LEU A 271 -14.07 1.77 14.22
N ARG A 272 -15.21 1.23 14.67
CA ARG A 272 -15.95 1.78 15.80
C ARG A 272 -15.16 1.50 17.09
N PRO A 273 -15.00 2.49 17.97
CA PRO A 273 -14.41 2.25 19.28
C PRO A 273 -15.25 1.22 20.04
N GLU A 274 -14.59 0.21 20.60
CA GLU A 274 -15.22 -0.78 21.47
C GLU A 274 -15.88 -0.06 22.67
N PRO A 275 -17.20 -0.21 22.88
CA PRO A 275 -17.84 0.36 24.05
C PRO A 275 -17.27 -0.31 25.31
N GLY A 276 -16.62 0.48 26.19
CA GLY A 276 -16.16 0.03 27.51
C GLY A 276 -14.65 -0.14 27.70
N LYS A 277 -13.81 0.08 26.68
CA LYS A 277 -12.35 0.15 26.88
C LYS A 277 -11.93 1.54 27.37
N GLN A 278 -12.08 1.81 28.67
CA GLN A 278 -11.37 2.93 29.29
C GLN A 278 -9.86 2.73 29.09
N LEU A 279 -9.18 3.71 28.50
CA LEU A 279 -7.73 3.77 28.45
C LEU A 279 -7.23 3.73 29.89
N ARG A 280 -6.62 2.61 30.30
CA ARG A 280 -5.89 2.57 31.57
C ARG A 280 -4.73 3.56 31.45
N PRO A 281 -4.57 4.51 32.38
CA PRO A 281 -3.40 5.36 32.39
C PRO A 281 -2.16 4.47 32.54
N ALA A 282 -1.19 4.66 31.65
CA ALA A 282 0.09 3.98 31.72
C ALA A 282 0.78 4.37 33.03
N ALA A 283 1.19 3.37 33.80
CA ALA A 283 2.18 3.52 34.87
C ALA A 283 3.58 3.53 34.26
#